data_AF-U2R9Z8-F1
#
_entry.id   AF-U2R9Z8-F1
#
_cell.length_a   1.000
_cell.length_b   1.000
_cell.length_c   1.000
_cell.angle_alpha   90.00
_cell.angle_beta   90.00
_cell.angle_gamma   90.00
#
_symmetry.space_group_name_H-M   'P 1'
#
loop_
_entity.id
_entity.type
_entity.pdbx_description
1 polymer ?
#
loop_
_entity_poly.entity_id
_entity_poly.type
_entity_poly.pdbx_seq_one_letter_code
_entity_poly.pdbx_strand_id
1 'polypeptide(L)'
;MDFSQIKNHLISHREHAQHQIDYIKAHRHMKEDELHTYIYDYVLYKYNLFGEVSDVYVLDDLAELSVAKAIKLSKEQAIAYDNKASCDGATSAMNKKVLLLMAIQKELNIKFPLDEVVQIKDTKKLTSVVYRQLNGKMAD
;
A
#
# COMPACT_ATOMS: atom_id res chain seq x y z
N MET A 1 20.81 5.55 -12.44
CA MET A 1 20.71 5.07 -11.04
C MET A 1 21.30 3.67 -11.02
N ASP A 2 22.19 3.35 -10.09
CA ASP A 2 22.83 2.03 -10.00
C ASP A 2 21.83 0.97 -9.47
N PHE A 3 21.90 -0.28 -9.93
CA PHE A 3 21.01 -1.37 -9.54
C PHE A 3 21.02 -1.61 -8.01
N SER A 4 22.19 -1.45 -7.39
CA SER A 4 22.34 -1.50 -5.94
C SER A 4 21.47 -0.44 -5.23
N GLN A 5 21.38 0.77 -5.80
CA GLN A 5 20.57 1.85 -5.25
C GLN A 5 19.07 1.57 -5.38
N ILE A 6 18.61 1.03 -6.51
CA ILE A 6 17.20 0.65 -6.70
C ILE A 6 16.81 -0.44 -5.70
N LYS A 7 17.66 -1.46 -5.54
CA LYS A 7 17.42 -2.55 -4.58
C LYS A 7 17.35 -2.01 -3.14
N ASN A 8 18.30 -1.15 -2.75
CA ASN A 8 18.30 -0.55 -1.41
C ASN A 8 17.08 0.33 -1.17
N HIS A 9 16.63 1.07 -2.19
CA HIS A 9 15.42 1.88 -2.10
C HIS A 9 14.16 1.02 -1.91
N LEU A 10 14.01 -0.07 -2.67
CA LEU A 10 12.90 -1.02 -2.51
C LEU A 10 12.90 -1.70 -1.14
N ILE A 11 14.08 -2.03 -0.60
CA ILE A 11 14.23 -2.59 0.75
C ILE A 11 13.80 -1.56 1.79
N SER A 12 14.28 -0.32 1.68
CA SER A 12 13.93 0.78 2.58
C SER A 12 12.42 1.04 2.59
N HIS A 13 11.76 1.06 1.43
CA HIS A 13 10.30 1.21 1.35
C HIS A 13 9.56 0.10 2.09
N ARG A 14 10.03 -1.14 1.97
CA ARG A 14 9.44 -2.28 2.69
C ARG A 14 9.60 -2.12 4.21
N GLU A 15 10.76 -1.68 4.67
CA GLU A 15 11.05 -1.44 6.09
C GLU A 15 10.17 -0.31 6.65
N HIS A 16 10.04 0.79 5.90
CA HIS A 16 9.18 1.89 6.30
C HIS A 16 7.69 1.52 6.31
N ALA A 17 7.21 0.72 5.34
CA ALA A 17 5.85 0.18 5.40
C ALA A 17 5.63 -0.63 6.68
N GLN A 18 6.58 -1.50 7.03
CA GLN A 18 6.50 -2.28 8.26
C GLN A 18 6.50 -1.39 9.51
N HIS A 19 7.31 -0.33 9.52
CA HIS A 19 7.35 0.64 10.61
C HIS A 19 5.99 1.30 10.87
N GLN A 20 5.23 1.65 9.82
CA GLN A 20 3.87 2.20 9.98
C GLN A 20 2.94 1.19 10.68
N ILE A 21 2.99 -0.09 10.28
CA ILE A 21 2.20 -1.15 10.91
C ILE A 21 2.57 -1.34 12.38
N ASP A 22 3.87 -1.36 12.68
CA ASP A 22 4.36 -1.57 14.04
C ASP A 22 3.97 -0.40 14.95
N TYR A 23 4.00 0.83 14.42
CA TYR A 23 3.50 2.00 15.13
C TYR A 23 2.00 1.90 15.43
N ILE A 24 1.18 1.52 14.43
CA ILE A 24 -0.27 1.31 14.61
C ILE A 24 -0.54 0.26 15.70
N LYS A 25 0.20 -0.85 15.71
CA LYS A 25 0.06 -1.90 16.73
C LYS A 25 0.42 -1.43 18.13
N ALA A 26 1.45 -0.60 18.26
CA ALA A 26 1.90 -0.04 19.53
C ALA A 26 0.94 1.02 20.10
N HIS A 27 0.15 1.68 19.24
CA HIS A 27 -0.71 2.80 19.60
C HIS A 27 -2.19 2.51 19.31
N ARG A 28 -2.75 1.51 19.98
CA ARG A 28 -4.12 1.02 19.74
C ARG A 28 -5.26 2.03 19.98
N HIS A 29 -4.98 3.16 20.64
CA HIS A 29 -5.96 4.20 20.97
C HIS A 29 -5.75 5.51 20.20
N MET A 30 -5.04 5.48 19.08
CA MET A 30 -4.89 6.66 18.22
C MET A 30 -6.24 7.10 17.65
N LYS A 31 -6.37 8.40 17.35
CA LYS A 31 -7.56 8.94 16.69
C LYS A 31 -7.63 8.48 15.24
N GLU A 32 -8.83 8.41 14.67
CA GLU A 32 -9.03 7.97 13.27
C GLU A 32 -8.25 8.83 12.26
N ASP A 33 -8.20 10.16 12.45
CA ASP A 33 -7.41 11.06 11.59
C ASP A 33 -5.90 10.79 11.69
N GLU A 34 -5.40 10.46 12.89
CA GLU A 34 -4.00 10.09 13.09
C GLU A 34 -3.71 8.74 12.41
N LEU A 35 -4.59 7.76 12.59
CA LEU A 35 -4.50 6.48 11.90
C LEU A 35 -4.49 6.64 10.38
N HIS A 36 -5.25 7.59 9.84
CA HIS A 36 -5.27 7.87 8.40
C HIS A 36 -3.87 8.22 7.88
N THR A 37 -3.10 9.03 8.61
CA THR A 37 -1.71 9.36 8.24
C THR A 37 -0.85 8.11 8.13
N TYR A 38 -0.87 7.24 9.14
CA TYR A 38 -0.07 6.00 9.13
C TYR A 38 -0.52 5.00 8.06
N ILE A 39 -1.84 4.87 7.84
CA ILE A 39 -2.39 4.02 6.77
C ILE A 39 -2.04 4.58 5.40
N TYR A 40 -2.09 5.90 5.21
CA TYR A 40 -1.74 6.53 3.95
C TYR A 40 -0.26 6.32 3.61
N ASP A 41 0.63 6.60 4.55
CA ASP A 41 2.06 6.39 4.39
C ASP A 41 2.38 4.92 4.15
N TYR A 42 1.71 4.01 4.86
CA TYR A 42 1.82 2.57 4.61
C TYR A 42 1.51 2.22 3.15
N VAL A 43 0.38 2.73 2.61
CA VAL A 43 -0.01 2.48 1.22
C VAL A 43 1.04 3.03 0.26
N LEU A 44 1.51 4.27 0.47
CA LEU A 44 2.55 4.88 -0.36
C LEU A 44 3.85 4.09 -0.33
N TYR A 45 4.31 3.63 0.83
CA TYR A 45 5.50 2.79 0.94
C TYR A 45 5.30 1.43 0.26
N LYS A 46 4.17 0.76 0.49
CA LYS A 46 3.85 -0.54 -0.14
C LYS A 46 3.79 -0.44 -1.66
N TYR A 47 3.37 0.71 -2.18
CA TYR A 47 3.26 0.97 -3.61
C TYR A 47 4.50 1.62 -4.22
N ASN A 48 5.54 1.87 -3.42
CA ASN A 48 6.75 2.60 -3.79
C ASN A 48 6.49 4.01 -4.33
N LEU A 49 5.50 4.72 -3.78
CA LEU A 49 5.10 6.07 -4.19
C LEU A 49 5.44 7.15 -3.17
N PHE A 50 5.93 6.77 -1.98
CA PHE A 50 6.29 7.71 -0.94
C PHE A 50 7.36 8.71 -1.41
N GLY A 51 7.14 10.00 -1.18
CA GLY A 51 8.01 11.10 -1.64
C GLY A 51 7.80 11.53 -3.10
N GLU A 52 6.99 10.80 -3.87
CA GLU A 52 6.67 11.12 -5.27
C GLU A 52 5.21 11.50 -5.49
N VAL A 53 4.32 10.96 -4.66
CA VAL A 53 2.88 11.19 -4.72
C VAL A 53 2.42 11.79 -3.40
N SER A 54 1.68 12.90 -3.48
CA SER A 54 0.91 13.50 -2.40
C SER A 54 -0.52 13.77 -2.89
N ASP A 55 -1.46 13.94 -1.97
CA ASP A 55 -2.84 14.38 -2.23
C ASP A 55 -3.68 13.47 -3.16
N VAL A 56 -3.18 12.27 -3.44
CA VAL A 56 -3.92 11.20 -4.13
C VAL A 56 -4.36 10.18 -3.09
N TYR A 57 -5.67 10.01 -2.93
CA TYR A 57 -6.25 9.16 -1.88
C TYR A 57 -7.05 7.98 -2.39
N VAL A 58 -7.39 7.96 -3.68
CA VAL A 58 -8.14 6.86 -4.32
C VAL A 58 -7.19 5.68 -4.50
N LEU A 59 -7.59 4.51 -4.01
CA LEU A 59 -6.74 3.30 -4.01
C LEU A 59 -6.47 2.78 -5.41
N ASP A 60 -7.44 2.92 -6.32
CA ASP A 60 -7.30 2.49 -7.71
C ASP A 60 -6.25 3.38 -8.43
N ASP A 61 -6.34 4.70 -8.28
CA ASP A 61 -5.34 5.66 -8.80
C ASP A 61 -3.92 5.38 -8.24
N LEU A 62 -3.80 5.13 -6.94
CA LEU A 62 -2.53 4.77 -6.30
C LEU A 62 -1.99 3.44 -6.85
N ALA A 63 -2.85 2.45 -7.09
CA ALA A 63 -2.45 1.17 -7.65
C ALA A 63 -1.97 1.33 -9.11
N GLU A 64 -2.66 2.14 -9.91
CA GLU A 64 -2.26 2.47 -11.28
C GLU A 64 -0.92 3.19 -11.32
N LEU A 65 -0.72 4.22 -10.49
CA LEU A 65 0.56 4.91 -10.36
C LEU A 65 1.70 3.94 -9.99
N SER A 66 1.43 3.02 -9.07
CA SER A 66 2.38 1.98 -8.69
C SER A 66 2.70 1.02 -9.84
N VAL A 67 1.70 0.62 -10.64
CA VAL A 67 1.91 -0.22 -11.83
C VAL A 67 2.73 0.54 -12.87
N ALA A 68 2.37 1.80 -13.16
CA ALA A 68 3.10 2.63 -14.10
C ALA A 68 4.57 2.81 -13.69
N LYS A 69 4.83 3.04 -12.40
CA LYS A 69 6.20 3.11 -11.87
C LYS A 69 6.94 1.78 -12.02
N ALA A 70 6.31 0.66 -11.69
CA ALA A 70 6.91 -0.66 -11.87
C ALA A 70 7.27 -0.93 -13.34
N ILE A 71 6.37 -0.57 -14.29
CA ILE A 71 6.63 -0.71 -15.73
C ILE A 71 7.80 0.18 -16.16
N LYS A 72 7.90 1.42 -15.68
CA LYS A 72 9.05 2.31 -15.98
C LYS A 72 10.35 1.71 -15.48
N LEU A 73 10.41 1.27 -14.23
CA LEU A 73 11.56 0.58 -13.64
C LEU A 73 11.91 -0.69 -14.45
N SER A 74 10.93 -1.48 -14.86
CA SER A 74 11.15 -2.66 -15.70
C SER A 74 11.64 -2.32 -17.09
N LYS A 75 11.17 -1.23 -17.71
CA LYS A 75 11.70 -0.75 -19.01
C LYS A 75 13.13 -0.28 -18.88
N GLU A 76 13.45 0.48 -17.84
CA GLU A 76 14.82 0.93 -17.56
C GLU A 76 15.75 -0.27 -17.33
N GLN A 77 15.27 -1.30 -16.61
CA GLN A 77 15.97 -2.58 -16.44
C GLN A 77 16.10 -3.33 -17.77
N ALA A 78 15.03 -3.43 -18.57
CA ALA A 78 15.03 -4.12 -19.86
C ALA A 78 15.91 -3.42 -20.90
N ILE A 79 16.01 -2.09 -20.88
CA ILE A 79 16.95 -1.32 -21.70
C ILE A 79 18.38 -1.57 -21.24
N ALA A 80 18.60 -1.67 -19.91
CA ALA A 80 19.91 -2.03 -19.36
C ALA A 80 20.32 -3.49 -19.65
N TYR A 81 19.38 -4.39 -19.97
CA TYR A 81 19.59 -5.83 -20.18
C TYR A 81 19.14 -6.37 -21.56
N ASP A 82 18.75 -5.50 -22.49
CA ASP A 82 18.31 -5.78 -23.87
C ASP A 82 17.33 -6.96 -24.05
N ASN A 83 16.15 -6.97 -23.41
CA ASN A 83 15.04 -7.84 -23.84
C ASN A 83 13.60 -7.45 -23.40
N LYS A 84 12.64 -7.76 -24.30
CA LYS A 84 11.20 -7.46 -24.26
C LYS A 84 10.45 -8.08 -23.07
N ALA A 85 9.65 -7.27 -22.37
CA ALA A 85 8.49 -7.74 -21.62
C ALA A 85 7.33 -6.73 -21.68
N SER A 86 6.20 -7.20 -22.23
CA SER A 86 4.90 -6.53 -22.27
C SER A 86 4.11 -6.91 -21.02
N CYS A 87 3.71 -5.93 -20.20
CA CYS A 87 2.83 -6.15 -19.06
C CYS A 87 1.53 -5.36 -19.23
N ASP A 88 0.42 -6.09 -19.15
CA ASP A 88 -0.94 -5.58 -19.20
C ASP A 88 -1.31 -4.88 -17.87
N GLY A 89 -1.56 -3.57 -17.93
CA GLY A 89 -1.55 -2.66 -16.78
C GLY A 89 -2.85 -2.62 -15.95
N ALA A 90 -3.99 -2.99 -16.53
CA ALA A 90 -5.29 -2.87 -15.86
C ALA A 90 -5.53 -4.00 -14.83
N THR A 91 -5.25 -5.25 -15.20
CA THR A 91 -5.35 -6.42 -14.31
C THR A 91 -4.39 -6.32 -13.12
N SER A 92 -3.25 -5.65 -13.30
CA SER A 92 -2.24 -5.49 -12.26
C SER A 92 -2.63 -4.46 -11.19
N ALA A 93 -3.42 -3.43 -11.52
CA ALA A 93 -3.93 -2.47 -10.54
C ALA A 93 -4.97 -3.09 -9.59
N MET A 94 -5.97 -3.80 -10.15
CA MET A 94 -6.99 -4.49 -9.34
C MET A 94 -6.37 -5.54 -8.41
N ASN A 95 -5.40 -6.33 -8.90
CA ASN A 95 -4.67 -7.29 -8.08
C ASN A 95 -3.87 -6.62 -6.95
N LYS A 96 -3.25 -5.45 -7.20
CA LYS A 96 -2.52 -4.71 -6.17
C LYS A 96 -3.41 -4.22 -5.04
N LYS A 97 -4.64 -3.80 -5.33
CA LYS A 97 -5.59 -3.40 -4.29
C LYS A 97 -5.98 -4.58 -3.41
N VAL A 98 -6.34 -5.72 -4.01
CA VAL A 98 -6.66 -6.94 -3.25
C VAL A 98 -5.48 -7.36 -2.36
N LEU A 99 -4.26 -7.39 -2.92
CA LEU A 99 -3.05 -7.73 -2.17
C LEU A 99 -2.75 -6.74 -1.04
N LEU A 100 -2.99 -5.45 -1.24
CA LEU A 100 -2.87 -4.43 -0.21
C LEU A 100 -3.83 -4.72 0.95
N LEU A 101 -5.11 -4.97 0.67
CA LEU A 101 -6.11 -5.27 1.70
C LEU A 101 -5.81 -6.58 2.44
N MET A 102 -5.31 -7.60 1.75
CA MET A 102 -4.85 -8.84 2.38
C MET A 102 -3.63 -8.63 3.27
N ALA A 103 -2.67 -7.79 2.84
CA ALA A 103 -1.49 -7.47 3.63
C ALA A 103 -1.87 -6.75 4.93
N ILE A 104 -2.74 -5.72 4.87
CA ILE A 104 -3.20 -4.99 6.05
C ILE A 104 -3.92 -5.92 7.03
N GLN A 105 -4.83 -6.77 6.54
CA GLN A 105 -5.53 -7.75 7.39
C GLN A 105 -4.56 -8.69 8.11
N LYS A 106 -3.59 -9.26 7.38
CA LYS A 106 -2.57 -10.15 7.94
C LYS A 106 -1.68 -9.41 8.95
N GLU A 107 -1.17 -8.25 8.57
CA GLU A 107 -0.16 -7.52 9.31
C GLU A 107 -0.74 -6.91 10.59
N LEU A 108 -1.95 -6.34 10.55
CA LEU A 108 -2.65 -5.82 11.74
C LEU A 108 -3.46 -6.89 12.49
N ASN A 109 -3.48 -8.14 11.98
CA ASN A 109 -4.27 -9.24 12.51
C ASN A 109 -5.77 -8.87 12.63
N ILE A 110 -6.36 -8.28 11.59
CA ILE A 110 -7.78 -7.90 11.51
C ILE A 110 -8.46 -8.63 10.35
N LYS A 111 -9.79 -8.56 10.28
CA LYS A 111 -10.57 -9.08 9.15
C LYS A 111 -11.48 -7.99 8.60
N PHE A 112 -11.55 -7.87 7.28
CA PHE A 112 -12.51 -6.99 6.63
C PHE A 112 -13.78 -7.77 6.30
N PRO A 113 -14.97 -7.23 6.62
CA PRO A 113 -16.22 -7.80 6.13
C PRO A 113 -16.24 -7.81 4.60
N LEU A 114 -16.68 -8.92 3.99
CA LEU A 114 -16.62 -9.11 2.53
C LEU A 114 -17.45 -8.07 1.76
N ASP A 115 -18.59 -7.68 2.34
CA ASP A 115 -19.49 -6.64 1.84
C ASP A 115 -18.87 -5.24 1.91
N GLU A 116 -17.95 -5.00 2.85
CA GLU A 116 -17.23 -3.75 2.98
C GLU A 116 -16.02 -3.66 2.05
N VAL A 117 -15.34 -4.77 1.74
CA VAL A 117 -14.14 -4.81 0.89
C VAL A 117 -14.36 -4.08 -0.45
N VAL A 118 -15.52 -4.28 -1.08
CA VAL A 118 -15.88 -3.65 -2.36
C VAL A 118 -16.08 -2.14 -2.21
N GLN A 119 -16.44 -1.67 -1.02
CA GLN A 119 -16.67 -0.25 -0.74
C GLN A 119 -15.39 0.52 -0.41
N ILE A 120 -14.27 -0.17 -0.16
CA ILE A 120 -12.98 0.45 0.13
C ILE A 120 -12.42 1.03 -1.18
N LYS A 121 -12.75 2.29 -1.47
CA LYS A 121 -12.31 3.00 -2.68
C LYS A 121 -11.13 3.93 -2.45
N ASP A 122 -11.02 4.46 -1.24
CA ASP A 122 -10.00 5.43 -0.87
C ASP A 122 -9.40 5.11 0.50
N THR A 123 -8.32 5.81 0.82
CA THR A 123 -7.55 5.65 2.06
C THR A 123 -8.32 6.07 3.30
N LYS A 124 -9.31 6.96 3.20
CA LYS A 124 -10.18 7.34 4.33
C LYS A 124 -11.15 6.22 4.67
N LYS A 125 -11.84 5.65 3.67
CA LYS A 125 -12.72 4.49 3.88
C LYS A 125 -11.94 3.28 4.38
N LEU A 126 -10.74 3.03 3.84
CA LEU A 126 -9.82 2.01 4.36
C LEU A 126 -9.51 2.24 5.83
N THR A 127 -9.11 3.46 6.19
CA THR A 127 -8.81 3.85 7.58
C THR A 127 -10.00 3.60 8.48
N SER A 128 -11.21 4.00 8.06
CA SER A 128 -12.42 3.80 8.85
C SER A 128 -12.73 2.34 9.13
N VAL A 129 -12.53 1.47 8.13
CA VAL A 129 -12.69 0.02 8.30
C VAL A 129 -11.63 -0.51 9.27
N VAL A 130 -10.36 -0.14 9.10
CA VAL A 130 -9.27 -0.54 10.00
C VAL A 130 -9.53 -0.07 11.43
N TYR A 131 -9.92 1.20 11.61
CA TYR A 131 -10.24 1.81 12.90
C TYR A 131 -11.35 1.04 13.63
N ARG A 132 -12.45 0.73 12.93
CA ARG A 132 -13.52 -0.10 13.48
C ARG A 132 -13.03 -1.49 13.88
N GLN A 133 -12.20 -2.14 13.07
CA GLN A 133 -11.70 -3.48 13.37
C GLN A 133 -10.66 -3.52 14.49
N LEU A 134 -9.89 -2.45 14.70
CA LEU A 134 -8.95 -2.33 15.81
C LEU A 134 -9.68 -2.06 17.14
N ASN A 135 -10.71 -1.21 17.13
CA ASN A 135 -11.44 -0.81 18.34
C ASN A 135 -12.64 -1.71 18.67
N GLY A 136 -13.25 -2.35 17.68
CA GLY A 136 -14.38 -3.27 17.84
C GLY A 136 -14.00 -4.61 18.49
N LYS A 137 -12.71 -4.91 18.59
CA LYS A 137 -12.17 -6.09 19.31
C LYS A 137 -12.19 -5.96 20.84
N MET A 138 -12.85 -4.94 21.39
CA MET A 138 -13.08 -4.78 22.84
C MET A 138 -14.34 -5.51 23.35
N ALA A 139 -14.99 -6.33 22.53
CA ALA A 139 -16.10 -7.18 22.94
C ALA A 139 -15.76 -8.66 22.73
N ASP A 140 -14.93 -9.21 23.61
CA ASP A 140 -14.94 -10.61 24.05
C ASP A 140 -14.31 -10.68 25.44
#